data_AF-A0A2A2RSA4-F1
#
_entry.id   AF-A0A2A2RSA4-F1
#
_cell.length_a   1.000
_cell.length_b   1.000
_cell.length_c   1.000
_cell.angle_alpha   90.00
_cell.angle_beta   90.00
_cell.angle_gamma   90.00
#
_symmetry.space_group_name_H-M   'P 1'
#
loop_
_entity.id
_entity.type
_entity.pdbx_description
1 polymer ?
#
loop_
_entity_poly.entity_id
_entity_poly.type
_entity_poly.pdbx_seq_one_letter_code
_entity_poly.pdbx_strand_id
1 'polypeptide(L)'
;MSVALLAAASAFAQDLGDTWGTGEREAAYYRIVNVPLPEGVYLEAGSFVSLPDGRLAVGTRRGEILLLSGMMDEHPRPTVHRFASGLDEVLGLAYRDGAFYATHATEVSRITDTDRDGRADRFDTVSDKWGFGHYHEFALGSKFDAKGNLYVALGLSESYNSKEKFRGWALKITPEGKTIPLCSGLRSPLGVGENEHGEMFYVESQGPWNGSCSLKHLKPGGFMGHPISFNWYPFAPNMGPEPVKPNSPSRMEIERLRVKELVPYAVVFPYKKMGRSISAFEVNRSGGKFGPFENQLFVGDYTLSIVMRVTTELVNGVWQGACYPFREGLGTGILAVHFTPRGQLIAGGTNRGWPVRGMKDNLLQRLDWTGKTPFEVLDVRAQSDGFVVRFTRPVDAALAARPESYVLQTYTHFYAQGYGSPEVDHTRPTVTAAVVAADGLSVRLQVQGLVQGHVHDFHLPAVKSREGEALLHDRAYYTLNEIPKR
;
A
#
# COMPACT_ATOMS: atom_id res chain seq x y z
N MET A 1 -16.79 33.30 -33.22
CA MET A 1 -15.70 33.56 -32.26
C MET A 1 -16.31 33.62 -30.87
N SER A 2 -16.26 32.52 -30.12
CA SER A 2 -16.60 32.52 -28.69
C SER A 2 -15.31 32.39 -27.90
N VAL A 3 -14.99 33.45 -27.16
CA VAL A 3 -13.86 33.51 -26.24
C VAL A 3 -14.28 32.78 -24.96
N ALA A 4 -13.72 31.59 -24.73
CA ALA A 4 -13.86 30.91 -23.45
C ALA A 4 -12.91 31.57 -22.44
N LEU A 5 -13.47 32.20 -21.40
CA LEU A 5 -12.72 32.65 -20.23
C LEU A 5 -12.10 31.43 -19.53
N LEU A 6 -10.77 31.31 -19.56
CA LEU A 6 -10.04 30.55 -18.55
C LEU A 6 -10.18 31.29 -17.22
N ALA A 7 -11.02 30.79 -16.32
CA ALA A 7 -10.94 31.15 -14.92
C ALA A 7 -9.60 30.62 -14.39
N ALA A 8 -8.69 31.54 -14.05
CA ALA A 8 -7.48 31.21 -13.32
C ALA A 8 -7.87 30.66 -11.95
N ALA A 9 -7.79 29.33 -11.78
CA ALA A 9 -7.90 28.71 -10.48
C ALA A 9 -6.71 29.18 -9.63
N SER A 10 -6.99 29.99 -8.61
CA SER A 10 -6.03 30.33 -7.58
C SER A 10 -5.51 29.04 -6.95
N ALA A 11 -4.20 28.80 -7.06
CA ALA A 11 -3.51 27.70 -6.41
C ALA A 11 -3.50 27.94 -4.90
N PHE A 12 -4.59 27.60 -4.21
CA PHE A 12 -4.53 27.39 -2.77
C PHE A 12 -3.54 26.24 -2.54
N ALA A 13 -2.50 26.49 -1.74
CA ALA A 13 -1.63 25.43 -1.25
C ALA A 13 -2.52 24.36 -0.62
N GLN A 14 -2.51 23.14 -1.18
CA GLN A 14 -3.37 22.09 -0.68
C GLN A 14 -2.96 21.75 0.75
N ASP A 15 -3.92 21.79 1.67
CA ASP A 15 -3.71 21.32 3.03
C ASP A 15 -3.36 19.82 3.03
N LEU A 16 -2.10 19.52 3.34
CA LEU A 16 -1.54 18.17 3.41
C LEU A 16 -1.79 17.51 4.77
N GLY A 17 -2.48 18.18 5.70
CA GLY A 17 -2.62 17.73 7.08
C GLY A 17 -1.31 17.81 7.86
N ASP A 18 -1.44 17.62 9.17
CA ASP A 18 -0.31 17.65 10.10
C ASP A 18 0.62 16.44 9.92
N THR A 19 1.84 16.58 10.42
CA THR A 19 2.72 15.45 10.71
C THR A 19 2.23 14.71 11.95
N TRP A 20 2.64 13.45 12.16
CA TRP A 20 2.39 12.73 13.41
C TRP A 20 3.13 13.36 14.59
N GLY A 21 4.19 14.13 14.34
CA GLY A 21 4.97 14.81 15.37
C GLY A 21 5.91 13.86 16.12
N THR A 22 6.16 12.69 15.54
CA THR A 22 6.94 11.59 16.13
C THR A 22 8.29 11.40 15.43
N GLY A 23 8.56 12.09 14.32
CA GLY A 23 9.75 11.91 13.49
C GLY A 23 11.10 11.95 14.22
N GLU A 24 11.27 12.82 15.22
CA GLU A 24 12.50 12.87 16.03
C GLU A 24 12.65 11.63 16.91
N ARG A 25 11.55 11.16 17.53
CA ARG A 25 11.54 9.96 18.37
C ARG A 25 11.72 8.70 17.52
N GLU A 26 11.10 8.66 16.34
CA GLU A 26 11.22 7.57 15.37
C GLU A 26 12.68 7.35 14.92
N ALA A 27 13.44 8.44 14.73
CA ALA A 27 14.83 8.39 14.28
C ALA A 27 15.76 7.65 15.25
N ALA A 28 15.38 7.49 16.52
CA ALA A 28 16.12 6.67 17.48
C ALA A 28 16.08 5.16 17.15
N TYR A 29 15.06 4.73 16.39
CA TYR A 29 14.79 3.33 16.06
C TYR A 29 15.00 3.03 14.57
N TYR A 30 14.62 3.97 13.69
CA TYR A 30 14.74 3.83 12.24
C TYR A 30 15.33 5.09 11.62
N ARG A 31 16.62 5.01 11.25
CA ARG A 31 17.34 6.11 10.61
C ARG A 31 16.97 6.21 9.15
N ILE A 32 16.70 7.42 8.68
CA ILE A 32 16.58 7.70 7.25
C ILE A 32 17.98 8.00 6.71
N VAL A 33 18.45 7.18 5.78
CA VAL A 33 19.70 7.35 5.06
C VAL A 33 19.39 7.79 3.64
N ASN A 34 19.85 8.98 3.25
CA ASN A 34 19.81 9.40 1.85
C ASN A 34 20.92 8.66 1.10
N VAL A 35 20.56 7.93 0.05
CA VAL A 35 21.52 7.25 -0.81
C VAL A 35 22.00 8.26 -1.87
N PRO A 36 23.28 8.67 -1.86
CA PRO A 36 23.77 9.64 -2.85
C PRO A 36 23.77 9.00 -4.23
N LEU A 37 23.29 9.71 -5.24
CA LEU A 37 23.28 9.23 -6.62
C LEU A 37 24.46 9.85 -7.39
N PRO A 38 25.12 9.09 -8.29
CA PRO A 38 26.12 9.66 -9.18
C PRO A 38 25.54 10.80 -10.03
N GLU A 39 26.39 11.75 -10.41
CA GLU A 39 26.00 12.87 -11.27
C GLU A 39 25.38 12.37 -12.59
N GLY A 40 24.31 13.03 -13.04
CA GLY A 40 23.59 12.68 -14.26
C GLY A 40 22.64 11.48 -14.15
N VAL A 41 22.66 10.72 -13.04
CA VAL A 41 21.69 9.64 -12.80
C VAL A 41 20.41 10.23 -12.25
N TYR A 42 19.27 9.93 -12.88
CA TYR A 42 17.96 10.38 -12.44
C TYR A 42 17.00 9.19 -12.33
N LEU A 43 16.65 8.79 -11.11
CA LEU A 43 15.97 7.52 -10.86
C LEU A 43 14.48 7.59 -11.14
N GLU A 44 13.74 8.55 -10.57
CA GLU A 44 12.27 8.47 -10.43
C GLU A 44 11.79 7.03 -10.16
N ALA A 45 12.24 6.44 -9.06
CA ALA A 45 12.13 5.01 -8.85
C ALA A 45 10.67 4.53 -8.85
N GLY A 46 10.28 3.76 -9.86
CA GLY A 46 8.93 3.20 -10.01
C GLY A 46 8.80 1.78 -9.47
N SER A 47 9.91 1.03 -9.42
CA SER A 47 9.96 -0.32 -8.90
C SER A 47 11.39 -0.73 -8.53
N PHE A 48 11.51 -1.74 -7.67
CA PHE A 48 12.80 -2.25 -7.17
C PHE A 48 12.80 -3.77 -7.21
N VAL A 49 13.95 -4.43 -7.43
CA VAL A 49 14.13 -5.85 -7.12
C VAL A 49 15.59 -6.12 -6.74
N SER A 50 15.83 -6.89 -5.69
CA SER A 50 17.18 -7.32 -5.34
C SER A 50 17.64 -8.47 -6.23
N LEU A 51 18.90 -8.42 -6.68
CA LEU A 51 19.53 -9.45 -7.48
C LEU A 51 20.34 -10.42 -6.60
N PRO A 52 20.52 -11.68 -7.03
CA PRO A 52 21.30 -12.68 -6.29
C PRO A 52 22.76 -12.28 -6.04
N ASP A 53 23.32 -11.42 -6.88
CA ASP A 53 24.70 -10.91 -6.78
C ASP A 53 24.86 -9.71 -5.82
N GLY A 54 23.78 -9.33 -5.12
CA GLY A 54 23.80 -8.23 -4.16
C GLY A 54 23.60 -6.84 -4.77
N ARG A 55 23.31 -6.73 -6.07
CA ARG A 55 22.85 -5.47 -6.67
C ARG A 55 21.36 -5.24 -6.42
N LEU A 56 20.94 -3.97 -6.46
CA LEU A 56 19.53 -3.60 -6.57
C LEU A 56 19.25 -3.18 -8.01
N ALA A 57 18.25 -3.80 -8.64
CA ALA A 57 17.70 -3.28 -9.89
C ALA A 57 16.56 -2.30 -9.59
N VAL A 58 16.55 -1.17 -10.29
CA VAL A 58 15.56 -0.10 -10.19
C VAL A 58 14.90 0.06 -11.56
N GLY A 59 13.58 -0.14 -11.61
CA GLY A 59 12.76 0.28 -12.74
C GLY A 59 12.40 1.75 -12.57
N THR A 60 12.67 2.57 -13.59
CA THR A 60 12.46 4.02 -13.52
C THR A 60 11.17 4.43 -14.22
N ARG A 61 10.57 5.55 -13.80
CA ARG A 61 9.51 6.22 -14.59
C ARG A 61 10.00 6.73 -15.95
N ARG A 62 11.31 6.74 -16.17
CA ARG A 62 11.93 7.19 -17.43
C ARG A 62 12.17 6.05 -18.42
N GLY A 63 11.70 4.84 -18.12
CA GLY A 63 11.80 3.73 -19.06
C GLY A 63 13.14 3.02 -19.05
N GLU A 64 13.82 3.00 -17.90
CA GLU A 64 15.13 2.38 -17.73
C GLU A 64 15.09 1.29 -16.64
N ILE A 65 16.00 0.32 -16.78
CA ILE A 65 16.36 -0.62 -15.70
C ILE A 65 17.81 -0.31 -15.33
N LEU A 66 18.00 0.20 -14.11
CA LEU A 66 19.30 0.60 -13.58
C LEU A 66 19.74 -0.39 -12.49
N LEU A 67 21.00 -0.83 -12.53
CA LEU A 67 21.60 -1.74 -11.55
C LEU A 67 22.51 -0.95 -10.63
N LEU A 68 22.19 -0.96 -9.34
CA LEU A 68 22.88 -0.24 -8.29
C LEU A 68 23.68 -1.21 -7.42
N SER A 69 24.98 -0.93 -7.27
CA SER A 69 25.87 -1.59 -6.30
C SER A 69 26.15 -0.67 -5.12
N GLY A 70 26.60 -1.17 -3.96
CA GLY A 70 27.09 -0.34 -2.84
C GLY A 70 26.04 0.51 -2.11
N MET A 71 24.78 0.47 -2.52
CA MET A 71 23.70 1.25 -1.88
C MET A 71 23.31 0.72 -0.50
N MET A 72 23.61 -0.54 -0.19
CA MET A 72 23.25 -1.23 1.06
C MET A 72 24.31 -1.08 2.17
N ASP A 73 25.41 -0.39 1.89
CA ASP A 73 26.51 -0.20 2.84
C ASP A 73 26.16 0.86 3.89
N GLU A 74 26.82 0.83 5.04
CA GLU A 74 26.60 1.80 6.12
C GLU A 74 26.77 3.25 5.62
N HIS A 75 27.76 3.47 4.77
CA HIS A 75 27.99 4.73 4.07
C HIS A 75 27.89 4.51 2.56
N PRO A 76 26.68 4.62 1.99
CA PRO A 76 26.44 4.22 0.61
C PRO A 76 27.20 5.11 -0.37
N ARG A 77 27.90 4.47 -1.31
CA ARG A 77 28.57 5.12 -2.46
C ARG A 77 28.23 4.33 -3.72
N PRO A 78 26.99 4.45 -4.22
CA PRO A 78 26.53 3.54 -5.22
C PRO A 78 27.16 3.81 -6.58
N THR A 79 27.47 2.74 -7.30
CA THR A 79 27.69 2.79 -8.75
C THR A 79 26.41 2.40 -9.45
N VAL A 80 26.18 2.98 -10.62
CA VAL A 80 24.96 2.77 -11.40
C VAL A 80 25.37 2.29 -12.78
N HIS A 81 24.79 1.16 -13.20
CA HIS A 81 24.93 0.61 -14.54
C HIS A 81 23.56 0.53 -15.20
N ARG A 82 23.43 1.03 -16.43
CA ARG A 82 22.16 0.93 -17.16
C ARG A 82 22.08 -0.41 -17.89
N PHE A 83 21.20 -1.27 -17.43
CA PHE A 83 20.95 -2.58 -18.04
C PHE A 83 20.04 -2.47 -19.26
N ALA A 84 18.93 -1.72 -19.15
CA ALA A 84 17.97 -1.52 -20.24
C ALA A 84 17.46 -0.08 -20.31
N SER A 85 16.99 0.33 -21.49
CA SER A 85 16.37 1.63 -21.74
C SER A 85 15.36 1.53 -22.89
N GLY A 86 14.44 2.49 -23.00
CA GLY A 86 13.46 2.55 -24.09
C GLY A 86 12.12 1.88 -23.75
N LEU A 87 11.88 1.61 -22.47
CA LEU A 87 10.58 1.17 -21.96
C LEU A 87 9.69 2.39 -21.67
N ASP A 88 8.41 2.16 -21.34
CA ASP A 88 7.58 3.16 -20.66
C ASP A 88 7.86 3.17 -19.13
N GLU A 89 7.08 3.92 -18.35
CA GLU A 89 7.19 3.94 -16.88
C GLU A 89 7.19 2.52 -16.28
N VAL A 90 8.32 2.10 -15.69
CA VAL A 90 8.50 0.74 -15.14
C VAL A 90 7.97 0.68 -13.71
N LEU A 91 6.66 0.43 -13.58
CA LEU A 91 5.93 0.38 -12.31
C LEU A 91 5.69 -1.04 -11.78
N GLY A 92 6.44 -2.01 -12.31
CA GLY A 92 6.57 -3.34 -11.74
C GLY A 92 7.83 -4.00 -12.28
N LEU A 93 8.61 -4.62 -11.40
CA LEU A 93 9.85 -5.28 -11.78
C LEU A 93 10.03 -6.56 -10.97
N ALA A 94 10.13 -7.69 -11.65
CA ALA A 94 10.49 -8.98 -11.06
C ALA A 94 11.76 -9.54 -11.74
N TYR A 95 12.46 -10.44 -11.06
CA TYR A 95 13.65 -11.09 -11.58
C TYR A 95 13.57 -12.59 -11.31
N ARG A 96 13.77 -13.40 -12.35
CA ARG A 96 13.78 -14.86 -12.24
C ARG A 96 14.56 -15.46 -13.41
N ASP A 97 15.36 -16.49 -13.13
CA ASP A 97 16.10 -17.28 -14.13
C ASP A 97 16.92 -16.42 -15.11
N GLY A 98 17.65 -15.42 -14.59
CA GLY A 98 18.51 -14.56 -15.39
C GLY A 98 17.78 -13.45 -16.16
N ALA A 99 16.45 -13.35 -16.06
CA ALA A 99 15.64 -12.40 -16.81
C ALA A 99 14.90 -11.42 -15.89
N PHE A 100 14.79 -10.17 -16.34
CA PHE A 100 13.84 -9.22 -15.76
C PHE A 100 12.46 -9.39 -16.39
N TYR A 101 11.43 -9.16 -15.59
CA TYR A 101 10.05 -9.06 -16.03
C TYR A 101 9.56 -7.67 -15.63
N ALA A 102 9.45 -6.78 -16.61
CA ALA A 102 9.09 -5.38 -16.41
C ALA A 102 7.64 -5.18 -16.80
N THR A 103 6.81 -4.73 -15.87
CA THR A 103 5.48 -4.18 -16.17
C THR A 103 5.62 -2.70 -16.43
N HIS A 104 5.22 -2.28 -17.62
CA HIS A 104 5.14 -0.88 -18.02
C HIS A 104 3.80 -0.64 -18.74
N ALA A 105 3.57 0.55 -19.28
CA ALA A 105 2.23 1.02 -19.65
C ALA A 105 1.46 0.08 -20.59
N THR A 106 2.16 -0.58 -21.52
CA THR A 106 1.59 -1.34 -22.63
C THR A 106 1.70 -2.85 -22.49
N GLU A 107 2.66 -3.36 -21.72
CA GLU A 107 2.91 -4.81 -21.61
C GLU A 107 3.69 -5.23 -20.34
N VAL A 108 3.78 -6.55 -20.15
CA VAL A 108 4.87 -7.18 -19.39
C VAL A 108 5.92 -7.67 -20.37
N SER A 109 7.14 -7.16 -20.29
CA SER A 109 8.28 -7.61 -21.11
C SER A 109 9.21 -8.49 -20.29
N ARG A 110 9.67 -9.61 -20.87
CA ARG A 110 10.80 -10.40 -20.39
C ARG A 110 12.07 -9.87 -21.07
N ILE A 111 13.04 -9.46 -20.27
CA ILE A 111 14.23 -8.74 -20.73
C ILE A 111 15.48 -9.50 -20.30
N THR A 112 16.33 -9.84 -21.26
CA THR A 112 17.54 -10.63 -21.06
C THR A 112 18.76 -10.01 -21.73
N ASP A 113 19.92 -10.37 -21.21
CA ASP A 113 21.24 -10.16 -21.80
C ASP A 113 21.74 -11.55 -22.28
N THR A 114 21.74 -11.78 -23.59
CA THR A 114 22.04 -13.09 -24.18
C THR A 114 23.51 -13.30 -24.48
N ASP A 115 24.30 -12.23 -24.63
CA ASP A 115 25.75 -12.28 -24.87
C ASP A 115 26.60 -12.05 -23.61
N ARG A 116 25.96 -11.66 -22.49
CA ARG A 116 26.54 -11.43 -21.16
C ARG A 116 27.48 -10.23 -21.10
N ASP A 117 27.27 -9.21 -21.91
CA ASP A 117 28.02 -7.96 -21.87
C ASP A 117 27.57 -7.00 -20.74
N GLY A 118 26.50 -7.38 -20.02
CA GLY A 118 25.90 -6.61 -18.94
C GLY A 118 24.76 -5.69 -19.39
N ARG A 119 24.33 -5.75 -20.66
CA ARG A 119 23.25 -4.95 -21.23
C ARG A 119 22.18 -5.85 -21.83
N ALA A 120 20.92 -5.44 -21.70
CA ALA A 120 19.83 -6.12 -22.37
C ALA A 120 19.94 -6.01 -23.90
N ASP A 121 19.86 -7.15 -24.57
CA ASP A 121 19.88 -7.29 -26.04
C ASP A 121 18.61 -7.96 -26.58
N ARG A 122 17.77 -8.53 -25.71
CA ARG A 122 16.52 -9.22 -26.07
C ARG A 122 15.36 -8.82 -25.17
N PHE A 123 14.24 -8.51 -25.82
CA PHE A 123 12.98 -8.10 -25.21
C PHE A 123 11.86 -8.95 -25.81
N ASP A 124 11.27 -9.84 -25.01
CA ASP A 124 10.14 -10.68 -25.41
C ASP A 124 8.87 -10.18 -24.70
N THR A 125 7.80 -9.91 -25.43
CA THR A 125 6.48 -9.63 -24.84
C THR A 125 5.92 -10.88 -24.17
N VAL A 126 5.69 -10.82 -22.86
CA VAL A 126 5.02 -11.88 -22.10
C VAL A 126 3.50 -11.72 -22.17
N SER A 127 3.01 -10.48 -22.07
CA SER A 127 1.59 -10.17 -22.20
C SER A 127 1.37 -8.69 -22.51
N ASP A 128 0.54 -8.41 -23.50
CA ASP A 128 0.14 -7.09 -24.02
C ASP A 128 -1.41 -6.97 -24.12
N LYS A 129 -2.15 -7.75 -23.32
CA LYS A 129 -3.60 -7.98 -23.54
C LYS A 129 -4.52 -6.87 -23.04
N TRP A 130 -3.99 -5.70 -22.69
CA TRP A 130 -4.72 -4.50 -22.29
C TRP A 130 -4.38 -3.32 -23.21
N GLY A 131 -5.21 -2.27 -23.22
CA GLY A 131 -5.00 -1.09 -24.06
C GLY A 131 -4.31 0.05 -23.31
N PHE A 132 -3.68 0.96 -24.04
CA PHE A 132 -3.09 2.20 -23.53
C PHE A 132 -3.22 3.29 -24.59
N GLY A 133 -3.67 4.48 -24.19
CA GLY A 133 -3.95 5.58 -25.10
C GLY A 133 -4.31 6.91 -24.45
N HIS A 134 -4.48 6.95 -23.13
CA HIS A 134 -4.89 8.16 -22.41
C HIS A 134 -3.98 8.49 -21.22
N TYR A 135 -4.05 9.75 -20.79
CA TYR A 135 -3.42 10.20 -19.56
C TYR A 135 -3.90 9.39 -18.35
N HIS A 136 -3.00 9.15 -17.39
CA HIS A 136 -3.29 8.50 -16.09
C HIS A 136 -3.62 6.99 -16.17
N GLU A 137 -3.21 6.33 -17.24
CA GLU A 137 -3.39 4.89 -17.46
C GLU A 137 -2.20 4.05 -16.97
N PHE A 138 -1.96 4.05 -15.66
CA PHE A 138 -0.86 3.28 -15.07
C PHE A 138 -1.14 1.76 -15.10
N ALA A 139 -0.07 0.99 -15.29
CA ALA A 139 -0.06 -0.46 -15.15
C ALA A 139 0.96 -0.85 -14.06
N LEU A 140 0.45 -1.35 -12.94
CA LEU A 140 1.27 -1.65 -11.75
C LEU A 140 1.49 -3.16 -11.69
N GLY A 141 2.74 -3.60 -11.59
CA GLY A 141 3.10 -5.03 -11.65
C GLY A 141 3.57 -5.59 -10.32
N SER A 142 3.16 -6.82 -10.01
CA SER A 142 3.57 -7.54 -8.80
C SER A 142 4.93 -8.23 -8.94
N LYS A 143 5.43 -8.80 -7.84
CA LYS A 143 6.41 -9.89 -7.87
C LYS A 143 5.76 -11.20 -8.31
N PHE A 144 6.58 -12.20 -8.58
CA PHE A 144 6.08 -13.56 -8.80
C PHE A 144 5.42 -14.11 -7.55
N ASP A 145 4.21 -14.66 -7.70
CA ASP A 145 3.62 -15.50 -6.66
C ASP A 145 4.36 -16.85 -6.56
N ALA A 146 4.02 -17.65 -5.55
CA ALA A 146 4.61 -18.98 -5.35
C ALA A 146 4.41 -19.96 -6.53
N LYS A 147 3.44 -19.69 -7.42
CA LYS A 147 3.16 -20.47 -8.63
C LYS A 147 3.78 -19.83 -9.88
N GLY A 148 4.57 -18.78 -9.70
CA GLY A 148 5.29 -18.08 -10.74
C GLY A 148 4.45 -17.15 -11.61
N ASN A 149 3.24 -16.78 -11.18
CA ASN A 149 2.38 -15.82 -11.87
C ASN A 149 2.76 -14.38 -11.52
N LEU A 150 2.45 -13.45 -12.41
CA LEU A 150 2.47 -12.02 -12.17
C LEU A 150 1.04 -11.48 -12.14
N TYR A 151 0.84 -10.35 -11.47
CA TYR A 151 -0.43 -9.64 -11.40
C TYR A 151 -0.21 -8.20 -11.83
N VAL A 152 -1.14 -7.69 -12.64
CA VAL A 152 -1.12 -6.32 -13.15
C VAL A 152 -2.41 -5.63 -12.75
N ALA A 153 -2.30 -4.55 -11.97
CA ALA A 153 -3.43 -3.68 -11.63
C ALA A 153 -3.44 -2.48 -12.60
N LEU A 154 -4.53 -2.32 -13.34
CA LEU A 154 -4.67 -1.29 -14.38
C LEU A 154 -5.54 -0.13 -13.88
N GLY A 155 -4.97 1.07 -13.83
CA GLY A 155 -5.70 2.28 -13.51
C GLY A 155 -6.70 2.70 -14.59
N LEU A 156 -7.65 3.54 -14.22
CA LEU A 156 -8.60 4.16 -15.14
C LEU A 156 -7.96 5.26 -15.98
N SER A 157 -8.47 5.41 -17.21
CA SER A 157 -8.21 6.55 -18.08
C SER A 157 -8.65 7.83 -17.39
N GLU A 158 -7.74 8.80 -17.30
CA GLU A 158 -7.99 10.13 -16.73
C GLU A 158 -8.52 10.09 -15.28
N SER A 159 -8.29 9.01 -14.53
CA SER A 159 -8.84 8.75 -13.17
C SER A 159 -10.35 8.51 -13.06
N TYR A 160 -11.12 8.57 -14.15
CA TYR A 160 -12.60 8.52 -14.10
C TYR A 160 -13.24 7.61 -15.15
N ASN A 161 -12.53 7.29 -16.24
CA ASN A 161 -13.11 6.62 -17.40
C ASN A 161 -12.38 5.29 -17.66
N SER A 162 -13.04 4.36 -18.35
CA SER A 162 -12.43 3.12 -18.80
C SER A 162 -12.43 3.08 -20.33
N LYS A 163 -11.53 3.87 -20.94
CA LYS A 163 -11.51 4.11 -22.40
C LYS A 163 -10.76 3.01 -23.15
N GLU A 164 -9.67 2.53 -22.56
CA GLU A 164 -8.87 1.45 -23.13
C GLU A 164 -9.13 0.10 -22.49
N LYS A 165 -8.86 -0.97 -23.26
CA LYS A 165 -9.19 -2.35 -22.87
C LYS A 165 -8.64 -2.69 -21.49
N PHE A 166 -9.53 -3.15 -20.61
CA PHE A 166 -9.24 -3.55 -19.22
C PHE A 166 -8.75 -2.43 -18.29
N ARG A 167 -8.87 -1.14 -18.64
CA ARG A 167 -8.59 -0.07 -17.66
C ARG A 167 -9.59 -0.13 -16.51
N GLY A 168 -9.10 -0.12 -15.27
CA GLY A 168 -9.91 -0.40 -14.07
C GLY A 168 -10.14 -1.88 -13.81
N TRP A 169 -9.22 -2.75 -14.22
CA TRP A 169 -9.21 -4.19 -13.94
C TRP A 169 -7.88 -4.64 -13.34
N ALA A 170 -7.90 -5.78 -12.64
CA ALA A 170 -6.69 -6.53 -12.31
C ALA A 170 -6.62 -7.77 -13.19
N LEU A 171 -5.42 -8.07 -13.70
CA LEU A 171 -5.12 -9.20 -14.57
C LEU A 171 -4.09 -10.10 -13.90
N LYS A 172 -4.20 -11.41 -14.11
CA LYS A 172 -3.20 -12.40 -13.75
C LYS A 172 -2.49 -12.89 -15.02
N ILE A 173 -1.17 -12.93 -15.02
CA ILE A 173 -0.34 -13.47 -16.10
C ILE A 173 0.34 -14.75 -15.62
N THR A 174 0.08 -15.87 -16.28
CA THR A 174 0.70 -17.16 -15.93
C THR A 174 2.17 -17.22 -16.39
N PRO A 175 2.99 -18.18 -15.90
CA PRO A 175 4.35 -18.37 -16.38
C PRO A 175 4.47 -18.54 -17.90
N GLU A 176 3.43 -19.07 -18.55
CA GLU A 176 3.34 -19.29 -19.99
C GLU A 176 2.88 -18.04 -20.77
N GLY A 177 2.66 -16.91 -20.09
CA GLY A 177 2.20 -15.66 -20.71
C GLY A 177 0.69 -15.57 -20.93
N LYS A 178 -0.11 -16.49 -20.38
CA LYS A 178 -1.58 -16.40 -20.49
C LYS A 178 -2.12 -15.31 -19.56
N THR A 179 -2.83 -14.33 -20.14
CA THR A 179 -3.52 -13.28 -19.38
C THR A 179 -4.94 -13.70 -19.00
N ILE A 180 -5.28 -13.59 -17.72
CA ILE A 180 -6.57 -13.97 -17.14
C ILE A 180 -7.15 -12.73 -16.42
N PRO A 181 -8.29 -12.19 -16.85
CA PRO A 181 -9.02 -11.18 -16.09
C PRO A 181 -9.38 -11.71 -14.70
N LEU A 182 -9.00 -10.99 -13.66
CA LEU A 182 -9.10 -11.45 -12.26
C LEU A 182 -10.17 -10.70 -11.46
N CYS A 183 -10.13 -9.37 -11.53
CA CYS A 183 -11.05 -8.48 -10.80
C CYS A 183 -11.42 -7.29 -11.68
N SER A 184 -12.64 -6.79 -11.54
CA SER A 184 -13.09 -5.53 -12.14
C SER A 184 -13.18 -4.42 -11.10
N GLY A 185 -13.39 -3.18 -11.55
CA GLY A 185 -13.74 -2.04 -10.70
C GLY A 185 -12.63 -1.37 -9.91
N LEU A 186 -11.38 -1.46 -10.38
CA LEU A 186 -10.28 -0.63 -9.89
C LEU A 186 -10.42 0.80 -10.44
N ARG A 187 -9.90 1.78 -9.72
CA ARG A 187 -9.85 3.20 -10.12
C ARG A 187 -8.42 3.69 -10.31
N SER A 188 -7.67 3.77 -9.22
CA SER A 188 -6.33 4.38 -9.19
C SER A 188 -5.39 3.57 -8.28
N PRO A 189 -5.09 2.31 -8.66
CA PRO A 189 -4.10 1.49 -7.96
C PRO A 189 -2.74 2.17 -8.02
N LEU A 190 -1.95 2.04 -6.94
CA LEU A 190 -0.57 2.54 -6.90
C LEU A 190 0.38 1.57 -6.19
N GLY A 191 0.01 0.29 -6.15
CA GLY A 191 0.83 -0.80 -5.64
C GLY A 191 0.05 -2.12 -5.67
N VAL A 192 0.73 -3.21 -6.01
CA VAL A 192 0.17 -4.57 -6.06
C VAL A 192 1.20 -5.56 -5.54
N GLY A 193 0.78 -6.52 -4.72
CA GLY A 193 1.69 -7.43 -4.04
C GLY A 193 0.98 -8.39 -3.10
N GLU A 194 1.71 -9.41 -2.63
CA GLU A 194 1.19 -10.37 -1.66
C GLU A 194 1.09 -9.75 -0.26
N ASN A 195 0.11 -10.21 0.52
CA ASN A 195 0.16 -10.07 1.96
C ASN A 195 1.06 -11.14 2.60
N GLU A 196 1.14 -11.15 3.93
CA GLU A 196 1.93 -12.10 4.71
C GLU A 196 1.50 -13.56 4.52
N HIS A 197 0.30 -13.81 3.99
CA HIS A 197 -0.26 -15.13 3.72
C HIS A 197 -0.09 -15.58 2.26
N GLY A 198 0.54 -14.76 1.40
CA GLY A 198 0.69 -15.07 -0.03
C GLY A 198 -0.57 -14.80 -0.87
N GLU A 199 -1.58 -14.16 -0.29
CA GLU A 199 -2.76 -13.71 -1.02
C GLU A 199 -2.48 -12.37 -1.70
N MET A 200 -3.01 -12.15 -2.90
CA MET A 200 -2.69 -10.96 -3.69
C MET A 200 -3.61 -9.79 -3.34
N PHE A 201 -3.00 -8.61 -3.12
CA PHE A 201 -3.68 -7.38 -2.76
C PHE A 201 -3.23 -6.22 -3.64
N TYR A 202 -3.95 -5.11 -3.55
CA TYR A 202 -3.51 -3.83 -4.10
C TYR A 202 -3.86 -2.68 -3.15
N VAL A 203 -3.13 -1.57 -3.27
CA VAL A 203 -3.44 -0.31 -2.60
C VAL A 203 -3.97 0.71 -3.60
N GLU A 204 -4.90 1.53 -3.14
CA GLU A 204 -5.64 2.48 -3.97
C GLU A 204 -5.88 3.80 -3.26
N SER A 205 -5.79 4.89 -4.02
CA SER A 205 -6.12 6.24 -3.57
C SER A 205 -7.63 6.51 -3.58
N GLN A 206 -8.10 7.32 -2.62
CA GLN A 206 -9.46 7.86 -2.52
C GLN A 206 -9.92 8.59 -3.79
N GLY A 207 -11.22 8.51 -4.08
CA GLY A 207 -11.91 9.21 -5.17
C GLY A 207 -13.28 8.57 -5.44
N PRO A 208 -13.82 8.61 -6.68
CA PRO A 208 -15.05 7.92 -7.03
C PRO A 208 -15.08 6.48 -6.54
N TRP A 209 -16.15 6.16 -5.84
CA TRP A 209 -16.43 4.85 -5.23
C TRP A 209 -15.41 4.41 -4.18
N ASN A 210 -14.48 5.28 -3.79
CA ASN A 210 -13.40 5.05 -2.84
C ASN A 210 -13.36 6.20 -1.84
N GLY A 211 -14.17 6.10 -0.77
CA GLY A 211 -14.32 7.19 0.20
C GLY A 211 -13.01 7.62 0.88
N SER A 212 -12.10 6.66 1.11
CA SER A 212 -10.72 6.90 1.54
C SER A 212 -9.79 5.94 0.81
N CYS A 213 -8.48 6.11 1.01
CA CYS A 213 -7.50 5.15 0.51
C CYS A 213 -7.69 3.77 1.18
N SER A 214 -7.33 2.70 0.50
CA SER A 214 -7.52 1.35 1.03
C SER A 214 -6.53 0.32 0.50
N LEU A 215 -6.32 -0.73 1.29
CA LEU A 215 -5.75 -2.02 0.89
C LEU A 215 -6.93 -2.97 0.61
N LYS A 216 -6.92 -3.64 -0.54
CA LYS A 216 -8.02 -4.53 -0.95
C LYS A 216 -7.50 -5.85 -1.50
N HIS A 217 -8.20 -6.93 -1.17
CA HIS A 217 -7.89 -8.27 -1.67
C HIS A 217 -8.30 -8.38 -3.14
N LEU A 218 -7.37 -8.81 -3.99
CA LEU A 218 -7.67 -9.15 -5.39
C LEU A 218 -8.31 -10.55 -5.46
N LYS A 219 -9.50 -10.67 -4.86
CA LYS A 219 -10.30 -11.88 -4.85
C LYS A 219 -10.68 -12.26 -6.30
N PRO A 220 -10.29 -13.44 -6.81
CA PRO A 220 -10.70 -13.87 -8.14
C PRO A 220 -12.22 -13.82 -8.33
N GLY A 221 -12.68 -13.22 -9.43
CA GLY A 221 -14.11 -12.99 -9.69
C GLY A 221 -14.71 -11.79 -8.95
N GLY A 222 -13.90 -11.04 -8.21
CA GLY A 222 -14.34 -9.92 -7.39
C GLY A 222 -14.51 -8.61 -8.16
N PHE A 223 -15.26 -7.69 -7.55
CA PHE A 223 -15.49 -6.32 -7.94
C PHE A 223 -14.94 -5.37 -6.87
N MET A 224 -14.02 -4.49 -7.25
CA MET A 224 -13.27 -3.64 -6.32
C MET A 224 -13.92 -2.28 -6.04
N GLY A 225 -15.11 -2.03 -6.60
CA GLY A 225 -15.99 -0.96 -6.19
C GLY A 225 -16.37 0.06 -7.28
N HIS A 226 -15.61 0.23 -8.35
CA HIS A 226 -15.93 1.24 -9.37
C HIS A 226 -16.62 0.64 -10.61
N PRO A 227 -17.92 0.87 -10.88
CA PRO A 227 -18.67 0.16 -11.93
C PRO A 227 -18.37 0.61 -13.37
N ILE A 228 -17.42 1.54 -13.57
CA ILE A 228 -17.22 2.18 -14.89
C ILE A 228 -16.53 1.23 -15.88
N SER A 229 -15.75 0.28 -15.37
CA SER A 229 -15.00 -0.67 -16.19
C SER A 229 -15.83 -1.90 -16.59
N PHE A 230 -17.14 -1.91 -16.31
CA PHE A 230 -18.04 -3.01 -16.68
C PHE A 230 -18.13 -3.22 -18.19
N ASN A 231 -17.84 -2.20 -19.00
CA ASN A 231 -17.78 -2.30 -20.45
C ASN A 231 -16.80 -3.36 -21.00
N TRP A 232 -15.88 -3.89 -20.18
CA TRP A 232 -14.93 -4.93 -20.58
C TRP A 232 -15.32 -6.36 -20.22
N TYR A 233 -16.46 -6.59 -19.55
CA TYR A 233 -16.95 -7.96 -19.27
C TYR A 233 -17.13 -8.83 -20.53
N PRO A 234 -17.54 -8.31 -21.71
CA PRO A 234 -17.57 -9.09 -22.95
C PRO A 234 -16.22 -9.72 -23.34
N PHE A 235 -15.11 -9.20 -22.82
CA PHE A 235 -13.74 -9.71 -23.06
C PHE A 235 -13.22 -10.59 -21.91
N ALA A 236 -14.03 -10.82 -20.87
CA ALA A 236 -13.67 -11.57 -19.66
C ALA A 236 -14.71 -12.66 -19.35
N PRO A 237 -14.95 -13.63 -20.25
CA PRO A 237 -16.00 -14.64 -20.06
C PRO A 237 -15.81 -15.49 -18.78
N ASN A 238 -14.58 -15.61 -18.27
CA ASN A 238 -14.28 -16.30 -17.02
C ASN A 238 -14.81 -15.59 -15.77
N MET A 239 -15.25 -14.33 -15.88
CA MET A 239 -15.80 -13.55 -14.77
C MET A 239 -17.31 -13.69 -14.62
N GLY A 240 -17.97 -14.39 -15.56
CA GLY A 240 -19.43 -14.47 -15.59
C GLY A 240 -20.10 -13.15 -16.02
N PRO A 241 -21.37 -12.95 -15.67
CA PRO A 241 -22.11 -11.75 -16.05
C PRO A 241 -21.60 -10.50 -15.33
N GLU A 242 -21.91 -9.33 -15.90
CA GLU A 242 -21.69 -8.04 -15.24
C GLU A 242 -22.41 -7.99 -13.87
N PRO A 243 -21.75 -7.54 -12.79
CA PRO A 243 -22.38 -7.35 -11.50
C PRO A 243 -23.49 -6.30 -11.53
N VAL A 244 -24.36 -6.36 -10.53
CA VAL A 244 -25.33 -5.29 -10.30
C VAL A 244 -24.60 -3.98 -10.03
N LYS A 245 -25.00 -2.90 -10.73
CA LYS A 245 -24.44 -1.56 -10.48
C LYS A 245 -24.81 -1.11 -9.06
N PRO A 246 -23.83 -0.70 -8.24
CA PRO A 246 -24.13 -0.20 -6.90
C PRO A 246 -24.88 1.13 -6.92
N ASN A 247 -25.63 1.43 -5.85
CA ASN A 247 -26.25 2.73 -5.70
C ASN A 247 -25.24 3.80 -5.27
N SER A 248 -25.50 5.06 -5.63
CA SER A 248 -24.73 6.22 -5.17
C SER A 248 -25.65 7.38 -4.78
N PRO A 249 -25.57 7.92 -3.55
CA PRO A 249 -24.69 7.48 -2.45
C PRO A 249 -25.24 6.27 -1.70
N SER A 250 -24.36 5.50 -1.04
CA SER A 250 -24.70 4.37 -0.17
C SER A 250 -23.61 4.12 0.90
N ARG A 251 -23.54 2.90 1.44
CA ARG A 251 -22.50 2.37 2.33
C ARG A 251 -21.98 1.04 1.81
N MET A 252 -20.70 0.77 2.05
CA MET A 252 -20.06 -0.49 1.64
C MET A 252 -20.82 -1.73 2.16
N GLU A 253 -21.19 -1.74 3.45
CA GLU A 253 -21.93 -2.86 4.05
C GLU A 253 -23.34 -3.05 3.46
N ILE A 254 -23.98 -1.98 3.01
CA ILE A 254 -25.30 -2.06 2.37
C ILE A 254 -25.13 -2.62 0.95
N GLU A 255 -24.21 -2.08 0.16
CA GLU A 255 -24.03 -2.50 -1.23
C GLU A 255 -23.43 -3.90 -1.36
N ARG A 256 -22.54 -4.34 -0.45
CA ARG A 256 -21.96 -5.70 -0.53
C ARG A 256 -23.00 -6.81 -0.31
N LEU A 257 -24.15 -6.49 0.30
CA LEU A 257 -25.28 -7.42 0.39
C LEU A 257 -26.04 -7.53 -0.94
N ARG A 258 -26.05 -6.48 -1.77
CA ARG A 258 -26.72 -6.44 -3.07
C ARG A 258 -25.82 -6.91 -4.21
N VAL A 259 -24.56 -6.49 -4.20
CA VAL A 259 -23.54 -6.79 -5.21
C VAL A 259 -22.62 -7.86 -4.61
N LYS A 260 -22.86 -9.12 -4.93
CA LYS A 260 -22.18 -10.26 -4.27
C LYS A 260 -20.69 -10.35 -4.60
N GLU A 261 -20.31 -9.76 -5.72
CA GLU A 261 -18.94 -9.65 -6.20
C GLU A 261 -18.18 -8.52 -5.48
N LEU A 262 -18.86 -7.57 -4.84
CA LEU A 262 -18.23 -6.42 -4.19
C LEU A 262 -17.37 -6.89 -3.00
N VAL A 263 -16.07 -6.64 -3.11
CA VAL A 263 -15.11 -6.97 -2.06
C VAL A 263 -14.93 -5.76 -1.14
N PRO A 264 -15.22 -5.88 0.17
CA PRO A 264 -15.02 -4.78 1.10
C PRO A 264 -13.52 -4.48 1.28
N TYR A 265 -13.22 -3.27 1.76
CA TYR A 265 -11.85 -2.83 1.99
C TYR A 265 -11.23 -3.63 3.14
N ALA A 266 -10.08 -4.27 2.92
CA ALA A 266 -9.41 -5.01 3.98
C ALA A 266 -8.86 -4.05 5.04
N VAL A 267 -8.22 -2.97 4.60
CA VAL A 267 -7.77 -1.90 5.49
C VAL A 267 -8.09 -0.55 4.85
N VAL A 268 -8.82 0.29 5.56
CA VAL A 268 -9.03 1.69 5.21
C VAL A 268 -7.93 2.52 5.87
N PHE A 269 -7.25 3.35 5.09
CA PHE A 269 -6.29 4.31 5.59
C PHE A 269 -7.01 5.65 5.79
N PRO A 270 -7.16 6.14 7.04
CA PRO A 270 -7.89 7.38 7.28
C PRO A 270 -7.22 8.59 6.62
N TYR A 271 -8.02 9.34 5.85
CA TYR A 271 -7.53 10.39 4.98
C TYR A 271 -6.78 11.49 5.75
N LYS A 272 -5.62 11.91 5.24
CA LYS A 272 -4.65 12.85 5.86
C LYS A 272 -3.99 12.35 7.15
N LYS A 273 -4.60 11.44 7.91
CA LYS A 273 -4.03 10.86 9.14
C LYS A 273 -3.05 9.73 8.83
N MET A 274 -3.37 8.91 7.83
CA MET A 274 -2.62 7.72 7.42
C MET A 274 -2.39 7.72 5.91
N GLY A 275 -2.04 8.87 5.35
CA GLY A 275 -1.81 9.02 3.91
C GLY A 275 -2.95 9.72 3.16
N ARG A 276 -2.65 10.02 1.90
CA ARG A 276 -3.51 10.74 0.96
C ARG A 276 -3.41 10.21 -0.47
N SER A 277 -2.37 9.43 -0.76
CA SER A 277 -2.15 8.72 -2.02
C SER A 277 -1.26 7.51 -1.73
N ILE A 278 -1.88 6.47 -1.18
CA ILE A 278 -1.18 5.26 -0.71
C ILE A 278 -0.54 4.56 -1.91
N SER A 279 0.72 4.18 -1.75
CA SER A 279 1.56 3.71 -2.84
C SER A 279 2.54 2.65 -2.38
N ALA A 280 2.68 1.59 -3.17
CA ALA A 280 3.54 0.44 -2.94
C ALA A 280 3.39 -0.21 -1.55
N PHE A 281 3.67 -1.50 -1.51
CA PHE A 281 3.84 -2.17 -0.24
C PHE A 281 4.67 -3.42 -0.40
N GLU A 282 5.30 -3.83 0.69
CA GLU A 282 5.95 -5.12 0.77
C GLU A 282 5.85 -5.69 2.18
N VAL A 283 5.76 -7.02 2.26
CA VAL A 283 5.81 -7.74 3.54
C VAL A 283 7.25 -7.75 4.05
N ASN A 284 7.43 -7.37 5.31
CA ASN A 284 8.69 -7.58 5.99
C ASN A 284 8.94 -9.08 6.22
N ARG A 285 9.81 -9.66 5.39
CA ARG A 285 10.34 -11.02 5.52
C ARG A 285 11.82 -11.03 5.84
N SER A 286 12.28 -10.04 6.59
CA SER A 286 13.70 -9.83 6.87
C SER A 286 14.28 -10.82 7.89
N GLY A 287 13.44 -11.64 8.53
CA GLY A 287 13.84 -12.58 9.57
C GLY A 287 14.28 -11.86 10.84
N GLY A 288 13.58 -10.78 11.20
CA GLY A 288 13.89 -9.95 12.38
C GLY A 288 15.04 -8.95 12.18
N LYS A 289 15.60 -8.82 10.97
CA LYS A 289 16.63 -7.81 10.65
C LYS A 289 16.06 -6.39 10.53
N PHE A 290 14.74 -6.25 10.47
CA PHE A 290 14.03 -4.97 10.47
C PHE A 290 13.08 -4.83 11.67
N GLY A 291 13.63 -5.04 12.87
CA GLY A 291 12.89 -4.86 14.12
C GLY A 291 11.79 -5.89 14.36
N PRO A 292 10.86 -5.61 15.29
CA PRO A 292 9.89 -6.59 15.79
C PRO A 292 8.69 -6.84 14.85
N PHE A 293 8.68 -6.24 13.65
CA PHE A 293 7.51 -6.16 12.78
C PHE A 293 7.55 -7.19 11.64
N GLU A 294 8.06 -8.39 11.92
CA GLU A 294 8.08 -9.49 10.95
C GLU A 294 6.65 -9.83 10.49
N ASN A 295 6.48 -10.17 9.21
CA ASN A 295 5.19 -10.50 8.59
C ASN A 295 4.14 -9.37 8.62
N GLN A 296 4.56 -8.12 8.80
CA GLN A 296 3.71 -6.95 8.56
C GLN A 296 4.01 -6.35 7.20
N LEU A 297 3.00 -5.72 6.59
CA LEU A 297 3.18 -4.97 5.36
C LEU A 297 3.69 -3.57 5.69
N PHE A 298 4.64 -3.07 4.90
CA PHE A 298 5.11 -1.70 4.95
C PHE A 298 4.64 -0.98 3.72
N VAL A 299 3.85 0.07 3.90
CA VAL A 299 3.09 0.74 2.86
C VAL A 299 3.56 2.18 2.73
N GLY A 300 3.89 2.62 1.52
CA GLY A 300 4.27 4.00 1.26
C GLY A 300 3.06 4.92 1.10
N ASP A 301 3.30 6.21 1.19
CA ASP A 301 2.39 7.24 0.71
C ASP A 301 3.13 8.26 -0.15
N TYR A 302 2.58 8.52 -1.32
CA TYR A 302 3.15 9.46 -2.26
C TYR A 302 3.07 10.90 -1.74
N THR A 303 1.93 11.36 -1.22
CA THR A 303 1.72 12.78 -0.93
C THR A 303 2.31 13.22 0.40
N LEU A 304 2.22 12.41 1.44
CA LEU A 304 2.66 12.72 2.79
C LEU A 304 4.11 12.32 3.03
N SER A 305 4.73 11.57 2.11
CA SER A 305 6.12 11.12 2.21
C SER A 305 6.36 10.36 3.53
N ILE A 306 5.52 9.37 3.78
CA ILE A 306 5.53 8.53 4.99
C ILE A 306 5.52 7.05 4.61
N VAL A 307 6.02 6.22 5.53
CA VAL A 307 5.81 4.77 5.51
C VAL A 307 4.94 4.40 6.71
N MET A 308 4.00 3.48 6.49
CA MET A 308 3.06 2.96 7.49
C MET A 308 3.20 1.44 7.60
N ARG A 309 2.78 0.89 8.74
CA ARG A 309 2.63 -0.56 8.92
C ARG A 309 1.19 -0.98 8.72
N VAL A 310 0.99 -2.20 8.20
CA VAL A 310 -0.32 -2.81 8.05
C VAL A 310 -0.27 -4.29 8.44
N THR A 311 -1.34 -4.76 9.07
CA THR A 311 -1.60 -6.17 9.37
C THR A 311 -2.90 -6.62 8.72
N THR A 312 -2.98 -7.88 8.30
CA THR A 312 -4.23 -8.45 7.75
C THR A 312 -4.67 -9.66 8.56
N GLU A 313 -5.98 -9.92 8.61
CA GLU A 313 -6.58 -11.15 9.11
C GLU A 313 -7.78 -11.55 8.27
N LEU A 314 -8.00 -12.86 8.16
CA LEU A 314 -9.15 -13.44 7.49
C LEU A 314 -10.18 -13.86 8.55
N VAL A 315 -11.31 -13.17 8.59
CA VAL A 315 -12.40 -13.43 9.54
C VAL A 315 -13.66 -13.77 8.75
N ASN A 316 -14.27 -14.92 9.03
CA ASN A 316 -15.46 -15.41 8.31
C ASN A 316 -15.31 -15.39 6.76
N GLY A 317 -14.09 -15.59 6.25
CA GLY A 317 -13.81 -15.56 4.81
C GLY A 317 -13.69 -14.15 4.19
N VAL A 318 -13.67 -13.10 5.01
CA VAL A 318 -13.46 -11.71 4.58
C VAL A 318 -12.16 -11.18 5.16
N TRP A 319 -11.31 -10.62 4.29
CA TRP A 319 -10.09 -9.96 4.73
C TRP A 319 -10.40 -8.64 5.41
N GLN A 320 -9.74 -8.40 6.54
CA GLN A 320 -9.80 -7.17 7.30
C GLN A 320 -8.46 -6.92 8.01
N GLY A 321 -8.29 -5.82 8.73
CA GLY A 321 -7.03 -5.55 9.42
C GLY A 321 -6.87 -4.12 9.87
N ALA A 322 -5.63 -3.71 10.15
CA ALA A 322 -5.34 -2.40 10.69
C ALA A 322 -4.08 -1.76 10.11
N CYS A 323 -4.05 -0.43 10.11
CA CYS A 323 -2.86 0.35 9.81
C CYS A 323 -2.33 1.10 11.04
N TYR A 324 -1.02 1.29 11.09
CA TYR A 324 -0.28 1.92 12.18
C TYR A 324 0.74 2.92 11.62
N PRO A 325 0.92 4.09 12.28
CA PRO A 325 2.04 4.97 11.98
C PRO A 325 3.39 4.24 12.09
N PHE A 326 4.40 4.69 11.36
CA PHE A 326 5.73 4.07 11.40
C PHE A 326 6.90 5.03 11.18
N ARG A 327 7.01 5.63 9.98
CA ARG A 327 8.09 6.59 9.70
C ARG A 327 7.62 7.77 8.87
N GLU A 328 7.76 8.97 9.42
CA GLU A 328 7.55 10.23 8.70
C GLU A 328 8.85 10.96 8.33
N GLY A 329 8.76 12.01 7.53
CA GLY A 329 9.91 12.82 7.16
C GLY A 329 10.77 12.24 6.04
N LEU A 330 10.23 11.34 5.22
CA LEU A 330 10.86 11.00 3.94
C LEU A 330 10.83 12.23 3.02
N GLY A 331 11.83 12.31 2.14
CA GLY A 331 12.14 13.53 1.40
C GLY A 331 11.50 13.63 0.02
N THR A 332 10.79 12.60 -0.43
CA THR A 332 10.16 12.55 -1.76
C THR A 332 8.83 11.78 -1.73
N GLY A 333 8.07 11.81 -2.82
CA GLY A 333 6.86 11.02 -2.94
C GLY A 333 7.21 9.57 -3.20
N ILE A 334 6.70 8.67 -2.36
CA ILE A 334 7.02 7.24 -2.45
C ILE A 334 6.17 6.62 -3.56
N LEU A 335 6.80 5.87 -4.46
CA LEU A 335 6.14 5.04 -5.48
C LEU A 335 6.55 3.57 -5.38
N ALA A 336 7.70 3.30 -4.76
CA ALA A 336 8.20 1.96 -4.54
C ALA A 336 8.82 1.84 -3.15
N VAL A 337 8.61 0.69 -2.53
CA VAL A 337 9.33 0.25 -1.33
C VAL A 337 9.92 -1.13 -1.59
N HIS A 338 11.06 -1.44 -0.96
CA HIS A 338 11.70 -2.75 -1.11
C HIS A 338 12.54 -3.17 0.10
N PHE A 339 12.31 -4.35 0.65
CA PHE A 339 13.15 -4.97 1.68
C PHE A 339 14.40 -5.60 1.07
N THR A 340 15.57 -5.09 1.44
CA THR A 340 16.84 -5.66 0.99
C THR A 340 17.14 -6.99 1.67
N PRO A 341 17.99 -7.86 1.09
CA PRO A 341 18.50 -9.06 1.76
C PRO A 341 19.25 -8.78 3.08
N ARG A 342 19.72 -7.53 3.27
CA ARG A 342 20.34 -7.06 4.53
C ARG A 342 19.32 -6.62 5.58
N GLY A 343 18.02 -6.63 5.25
CA GLY A 343 16.93 -6.25 6.16
C GLY A 343 16.68 -4.76 6.24
N GLN A 344 17.11 -3.96 5.26
CA GLN A 344 16.83 -2.52 5.20
C GLN A 344 15.59 -2.29 4.33
N LEU A 345 14.79 -1.25 4.63
CA LEU A 345 13.67 -0.88 3.77
C LEU A 345 14.06 0.30 2.88
N ILE A 346 14.09 0.08 1.57
CA ILE A 346 14.32 1.13 0.58
C ILE A 346 12.98 1.80 0.26
N ALA A 347 12.99 3.12 0.09
CA ALA A 347 11.87 3.89 -0.41
C ALA A 347 12.36 4.87 -1.48
N GLY A 348 11.62 4.96 -2.58
CA GLY A 348 11.90 5.89 -3.66
C GLY A 348 10.68 6.21 -4.48
N GLY A 349 10.80 7.22 -5.32
CA GLY A 349 9.74 7.68 -6.19
C GLY A 349 10.07 9.02 -6.79
N THR A 350 9.14 9.96 -6.74
CA THR A 350 9.24 11.25 -7.43
C THR A 350 8.46 12.33 -6.66
N ASN A 351 8.77 13.59 -6.93
CA ASN A 351 7.99 14.74 -6.46
C ASN A 351 7.13 15.38 -7.57
N ARG A 352 6.99 14.68 -8.72
CA ARG A 352 6.29 15.17 -9.91
C ARG A 352 4.94 14.50 -10.13
N GLY A 353 3.98 15.27 -10.65
CA GLY A 353 2.68 14.76 -11.11
C GLY A 353 1.55 14.92 -10.10
N TRP A 354 1.85 15.00 -8.80
CA TRP A 354 0.87 15.24 -7.75
C TRP A 354 1.49 15.96 -6.55
N PRO A 355 0.72 16.69 -5.71
CA PRO A 355 1.25 17.33 -4.52
C PRO A 355 1.91 16.35 -3.56
N VAL A 356 3.05 16.79 -3.02
CA VAL A 356 3.92 15.99 -2.15
C VAL A 356 4.50 16.87 -1.05
N ARG A 357 4.69 16.29 0.14
CA ARG A 357 5.27 16.93 1.31
C ARG A 357 6.79 16.96 1.22
N GLY A 358 7.41 15.82 0.88
CA GLY A 358 8.83 15.72 0.57
C GLY A 358 9.14 16.28 -0.82
N MET A 359 9.66 17.50 -0.89
CA MET A 359 9.93 18.18 -2.16
C MET A 359 11.33 17.94 -2.74
N LYS A 360 12.17 17.09 -2.13
CA LYS A 360 13.53 16.86 -2.62
C LYS A 360 13.47 16.14 -3.97
N ASP A 361 14.25 16.66 -4.91
CA ASP A 361 14.38 16.10 -6.25
C ASP A 361 15.28 14.85 -6.25
N ASN A 362 14.97 13.90 -7.13
CA ASN A 362 15.81 12.74 -7.43
C ASN A 362 16.38 12.00 -6.20
N LEU A 363 15.49 11.58 -5.30
CA LEU A 363 15.90 11.04 -4.00
C LEU A 363 15.63 9.54 -3.90
N LEU A 364 16.64 8.80 -3.44
CA LEU A 364 16.52 7.43 -2.94
C LEU A 364 16.83 7.41 -1.45
N GLN A 365 15.96 6.81 -0.65
CA GLN A 365 16.14 6.70 0.80
C GLN A 365 16.10 5.25 1.24
N ARG A 366 16.79 4.99 2.33
CA ARG A 366 16.83 3.70 3.01
C ARG A 366 16.52 3.92 4.48
N LEU A 367 15.65 3.10 5.04
CA LEU A 367 15.38 3.04 6.46
C LEU A 367 16.25 1.94 7.06
N ASP A 368 17.08 2.32 8.02
CA ASP A 368 17.96 1.42 8.75
C ASP A 368 17.45 1.26 10.18
N TRP A 369 17.07 0.05 10.55
CA TRP A 369 16.80 -0.27 11.94
C TRP A 369 18.08 -0.13 12.77
N THR A 370 18.00 0.54 13.92
CA THR A 370 19.16 0.80 14.79
C THR A 370 19.50 -0.37 15.71
N GLY A 371 18.72 -1.45 15.66
CA GLY A 371 18.78 -2.56 16.61
C GLY A 371 17.99 -2.31 17.91
N LYS A 372 17.40 -1.12 18.07
CA LYS A 372 16.56 -0.79 19.24
C LYS A 372 15.09 -1.11 18.96
N THR A 373 14.42 -1.80 19.88
CA THR A 373 12.98 -2.07 19.80
C THR A 373 12.18 -0.90 20.40
N PRO A 374 11.36 -0.18 19.61
CA PRO A 374 10.47 0.84 20.16
C PRO A 374 9.35 0.20 20.98
N PHE A 375 8.84 0.89 21.99
CA PHE A 375 7.58 0.51 22.62
C PHE A 375 6.40 0.98 21.76
N GLU A 376 5.68 0.04 21.16
CA GLU A 376 4.62 0.29 20.18
C GLU A 376 3.50 -0.74 20.26
N VAL A 377 2.35 -0.38 19.68
CA VAL A 377 1.34 -1.36 19.26
C VAL A 377 1.94 -2.24 18.16
N LEU A 378 2.14 -3.51 18.48
CA LEU A 378 2.58 -4.52 17.54
C LEU A 378 1.46 -4.78 16.53
N ASP A 379 0.27 -5.15 17.03
CA ASP A 379 -0.95 -5.24 16.23
C ASP A 379 -2.23 -5.22 17.08
N VAL A 380 -3.36 -5.21 16.37
CA VAL A 380 -4.72 -5.25 16.89
C VAL A 380 -5.44 -6.37 16.15
N ARG A 381 -6.07 -7.29 16.89
CA ARG A 381 -6.84 -8.41 16.34
C ARG A 381 -8.28 -8.36 16.84
N ALA A 382 -9.24 -8.56 15.95
CA ALA A 382 -10.65 -8.60 16.34
C ALA A 382 -10.95 -9.83 17.20
N GLN A 383 -11.94 -9.70 18.07
CA GLN A 383 -12.51 -10.74 18.91
C GLN A 383 -14.04 -10.63 18.87
N SER A 384 -14.75 -11.69 19.28
CA SER A 384 -16.21 -11.71 19.24
C SER A 384 -16.90 -10.59 20.04
N ASP A 385 -16.21 -10.06 21.05
CA ASP A 385 -16.68 -9.04 22.00
C ASP A 385 -15.64 -7.92 22.20
N GLY A 386 -14.71 -7.72 21.26
CA GLY A 386 -13.79 -6.58 21.27
C GLY A 386 -12.52 -6.82 20.50
N PHE A 387 -11.36 -6.51 21.10
CA PHE A 387 -10.06 -6.66 20.45
C PHE A 387 -8.99 -7.22 21.38
N VAL A 388 -7.92 -7.79 20.82
CA VAL A 388 -6.64 -7.95 21.50
C VAL A 388 -5.68 -6.94 20.91
N VAL A 389 -5.05 -6.14 21.77
CA VAL A 389 -3.95 -5.24 21.38
C VAL A 389 -2.65 -5.87 21.87
N ARG A 390 -1.70 -6.11 20.97
CA ARG A 390 -0.37 -6.62 21.30
C ARG A 390 0.65 -5.50 21.25
N PHE A 391 1.68 -5.59 22.08
CA PHE A 391 2.73 -4.59 22.19
C PHE A 391 4.10 -5.21 21.93
N THR A 392 5.04 -4.39 21.46
CA THR A 392 6.43 -4.82 21.19
C THR A 392 7.25 -5.05 22.46
N ARG A 393 6.81 -4.50 23.61
CA ARG A 393 7.43 -4.66 24.93
C ARG A 393 6.35 -4.74 26.02
N PRO A 394 6.65 -5.29 27.21
CA PRO A 394 5.69 -5.39 28.29
C PRO A 394 5.14 -4.03 28.73
N VAL A 395 3.83 -3.94 28.92
CA VAL A 395 3.12 -2.75 29.40
C VAL A 395 3.20 -2.60 30.92
N ASP A 396 3.00 -1.39 31.42
CA ASP A 396 2.64 -1.18 32.83
C ASP A 396 1.24 -1.77 33.07
N ALA A 397 1.16 -2.84 33.85
CA ALA A 397 -0.08 -3.58 34.06
C ALA A 397 -1.17 -2.73 34.74
N ALA A 398 -0.81 -1.82 35.65
CA ALA A 398 -1.77 -1.02 36.38
C ALA A 398 -2.38 0.10 35.53
N LEU A 399 -1.62 0.66 34.57
CA LEU A 399 -2.12 1.60 33.59
C LEU A 399 -2.88 0.89 32.45
N ALA A 400 -2.37 -0.24 31.97
CA ALA A 400 -2.97 -0.98 30.87
C ALA A 400 -4.23 -1.77 31.25
N ALA A 401 -4.45 -2.08 32.54
CA ALA A 401 -5.69 -2.70 33.00
C ALA A 401 -6.86 -1.71 33.14
N ARG A 402 -6.63 -0.41 32.91
CA ARG A 402 -7.65 0.63 33.00
C ARG A 402 -8.40 0.77 31.67
N PRO A 403 -9.72 0.55 31.63
CA PRO A 403 -10.49 0.74 30.39
C PRO A 403 -10.34 2.15 29.80
N GLU A 404 -10.21 3.19 30.63
CA GLU A 404 -10.03 4.58 30.22
C GLU A 404 -8.68 4.87 29.54
N SER A 405 -7.72 3.93 29.58
CA SER A 405 -6.46 4.03 28.82
C SER A 405 -6.67 3.84 27.31
N TYR A 406 -7.86 3.44 26.89
CA TYR A 406 -8.21 3.12 25.51
C TYR A 406 -9.44 3.92 25.07
N VAL A 407 -9.22 4.90 24.20
CA VAL A 407 -10.30 5.70 23.61
C VAL A 407 -10.59 5.19 22.21
N LEU A 408 -11.86 4.89 21.94
CA LEU A 408 -12.34 4.42 20.65
C LEU A 408 -13.31 5.41 20.03
N GLN A 409 -13.13 5.64 18.73
CA GLN A 409 -14.14 6.24 17.88
C GLN A 409 -14.31 5.35 16.64
N THR A 410 -15.53 5.26 16.12
CA THR A 410 -15.77 4.58 14.84
C THR A 410 -16.31 5.53 13.81
N TYR A 411 -16.14 5.19 12.55
CA TYR A 411 -16.77 5.87 11.41
C TYR A 411 -16.71 4.97 10.18
N THR A 412 -17.48 5.35 9.17
CA THR A 412 -17.38 4.81 7.82
C THR A 412 -17.36 5.97 6.81
N HIS A 413 -17.51 5.65 5.52
CA HIS A 413 -17.49 6.62 4.43
C HIS A 413 -18.71 6.43 3.53
N PHE A 414 -19.11 7.49 2.82
CA PHE A 414 -20.01 7.34 1.68
C PHE A 414 -19.36 6.43 0.63
N TYR A 415 -20.14 5.46 0.15
CA TYR A 415 -19.82 4.74 -1.06
C TYR A 415 -20.61 5.39 -2.20
N ALA A 416 -19.95 6.20 -3.01
CA ALA A 416 -20.59 7.10 -3.96
C ALA A 416 -19.69 7.43 -5.15
N GLN A 417 -20.26 7.88 -6.26
CA GLN A 417 -19.52 8.30 -7.45
C GLN A 417 -18.71 9.60 -7.27
N GLY A 418 -19.02 10.39 -6.23
CA GLY A 418 -18.29 11.62 -5.90
C GLY A 418 -16.83 11.36 -5.51
N TYR A 419 -15.98 12.40 -5.63
CA TYR A 419 -14.55 12.26 -5.30
C TYR A 419 -14.32 12.18 -3.80
N GLY A 420 -13.95 11.00 -3.31
CA GLY A 420 -13.64 10.76 -1.91
C GLY A 420 -14.87 10.89 -1.02
N SER A 421 -14.68 10.87 0.28
CA SER A 421 -15.75 11.04 1.26
C SER A 421 -15.19 11.63 2.55
N PRO A 422 -15.95 12.48 3.25
CA PRO A 422 -15.70 12.69 4.67
C PRO A 422 -15.92 11.39 5.47
N GLU A 423 -15.38 11.36 6.69
CA GLU A 423 -15.80 10.39 7.71
C GLU A 423 -17.27 10.67 8.07
N VAL A 424 -18.09 9.62 8.20
CA VAL A 424 -19.51 9.70 8.52
C VAL A 424 -19.92 8.58 9.49
N ASP A 425 -21.13 8.71 10.04
CA ASP A 425 -21.73 7.74 10.96
C ASP A 425 -20.86 7.48 12.20
N HIS A 426 -20.35 8.57 12.79
CA HIS A 426 -19.47 8.48 13.94
C HIS A 426 -20.17 7.86 15.15
N THR A 427 -19.49 6.92 15.81
CA THR A 427 -19.91 6.39 17.12
C THR A 427 -18.74 6.36 18.09
N ARG A 428 -19.03 6.16 19.39
CA ARG A 428 -18.03 6.08 20.46
C ARG A 428 -18.21 4.79 21.25
N PRO A 429 -17.61 3.66 20.79
CA PRO A 429 -17.61 2.42 21.56
C PRO A 429 -16.92 2.63 22.91
N THR A 430 -17.37 1.90 23.92
CA THR A 430 -16.79 1.98 25.27
C THR A 430 -16.01 0.72 25.57
N VAL A 431 -14.74 0.86 25.96
CA VAL A 431 -13.98 -0.24 26.55
C VAL A 431 -14.52 -0.45 27.97
N THR A 432 -15.03 -1.64 28.25
CA THR A 432 -15.67 -1.97 29.53
C THR A 432 -14.76 -2.79 30.44
N ALA A 433 -13.80 -3.51 29.86
CA ALA A 433 -12.76 -4.23 30.57
C ALA A 433 -11.48 -4.27 29.74
N ALA A 434 -10.33 -4.21 30.42
CA ALA A 434 -9.01 -4.37 29.84
C ALA A 434 -8.22 -5.38 30.68
N VAL A 435 -7.95 -6.55 30.12
CA VAL A 435 -7.25 -7.64 30.81
C VAL A 435 -5.85 -7.78 30.24
N VAL A 436 -4.85 -7.44 31.05
CA VAL A 436 -3.44 -7.55 30.69
C VAL A 436 -2.99 -9.00 30.79
N ALA A 437 -2.32 -9.50 29.76
CA ALA A 437 -1.72 -10.83 29.78
C ALA A 437 -0.58 -10.91 30.80
N ALA A 438 -0.28 -12.13 31.28
CA ALA A 438 0.72 -12.35 32.33
C ALA A 438 2.15 -11.89 31.92
N ASP A 439 2.48 -11.95 30.63
CA ASP A 439 3.75 -11.46 30.07
C ASP A 439 3.79 -9.93 29.85
N GLY A 440 2.64 -9.26 30.01
CA GLY A 440 2.47 -7.84 29.72
C GLY A 440 2.53 -7.48 28.23
N LEU A 441 2.58 -8.44 27.31
CA LEU A 441 2.74 -8.20 25.87
C LEU A 441 1.42 -8.03 25.14
N SER A 442 0.29 -8.25 25.81
CA SER A 442 -1.02 -8.03 25.22
C SER A 442 -2.08 -7.62 26.23
N VAL A 443 -3.13 -6.97 25.72
CA VAL A 443 -4.31 -6.59 26.49
C VAL A 443 -5.56 -6.99 25.72
N ARG A 444 -6.42 -7.77 26.36
CA ARG A 444 -7.75 -8.13 25.85
C ARG A 444 -8.74 -7.03 26.25
N LEU A 445 -9.29 -6.33 25.27
CA LEU A 445 -10.26 -5.24 25.45
C LEU A 445 -11.67 -5.73 25.17
N GLN A 446 -12.55 -5.74 26.17
CA GLN A 446 -13.98 -5.93 25.95
C GLN A 446 -14.60 -4.60 25.55
N VAL A 447 -15.28 -4.58 24.40
CA VAL A 447 -15.80 -3.34 23.80
C VAL A 447 -17.30 -3.45 23.60
N GLN A 448 -18.04 -2.53 24.22
CA GLN A 448 -19.46 -2.35 23.96
C GLN A 448 -19.64 -1.36 22.80
N GLY A 449 -20.46 -1.73 21.82
CA GLY A 449 -20.75 -0.90 20.66
C GLY A 449 -19.79 -1.09 19.48
N LEU A 450 -19.27 -2.31 19.26
CA LEU A 450 -18.61 -2.65 18.00
C LEU A 450 -19.53 -2.39 16.80
N VAL A 451 -19.00 -1.82 15.73
CA VAL A 451 -19.80 -1.49 14.53
C VAL A 451 -19.20 -2.16 13.30
N GLN A 452 -19.91 -3.15 12.75
CA GLN A 452 -19.50 -3.80 11.51
C GLN A 452 -19.46 -2.79 10.35
N GLY A 453 -18.45 -2.91 9.49
CA GLY A 453 -18.19 -2.03 8.35
C GLY A 453 -17.52 -0.70 8.68
N HIS A 454 -17.11 -0.50 9.94
CA HIS A 454 -16.49 0.75 10.38
C HIS A 454 -14.99 0.58 10.61
N VAL A 455 -14.28 1.69 10.40
CA VAL A 455 -12.95 1.88 10.98
C VAL A 455 -13.12 2.17 12.47
N HIS A 456 -12.39 1.46 13.31
CA HIS A 456 -12.23 1.71 14.74
C HIS A 456 -10.88 2.40 14.92
N ASP A 457 -10.94 3.69 15.25
CA ASP A 457 -9.80 4.57 15.57
C ASP A 457 -9.49 4.42 17.05
N PHE A 458 -8.31 3.84 17.32
CA PHE A 458 -7.77 3.68 18.66
C PHE A 458 -6.86 4.85 18.99
N HIS A 459 -7.08 5.43 20.17
CA HIS A 459 -6.14 6.35 20.81
C HIS A 459 -5.75 5.81 22.18
N LEU A 460 -4.45 5.61 22.41
CA LEU A 460 -3.91 4.96 23.60
C LEU A 460 -2.91 5.84 24.39
N PRO A 461 -3.23 7.12 24.69
CA PRO A 461 -2.24 8.08 25.18
C PRO A 461 -1.71 7.77 26.59
N ALA A 462 -2.49 7.02 27.39
CA ALA A 462 -2.14 6.68 28.76
C ALA A 462 -1.33 5.39 28.91
N VAL A 463 -1.25 4.58 27.84
CA VAL A 463 -0.53 3.30 27.86
C VAL A 463 0.97 3.56 27.87
N LYS A 464 1.67 2.92 28.83
CA LYS A 464 3.12 2.99 28.99
C LYS A 464 3.74 1.60 29.06
N SER A 465 5.02 1.51 28.76
CA SER A 465 5.80 0.29 29.03
C SER A 465 5.94 0.11 30.54
N ARG A 466 6.33 -1.09 30.96
CA ARG A 466 6.70 -1.37 32.35
C ARG A 466 7.83 -0.46 32.86
N GLU A 467 8.68 0.02 31.95
CA GLU A 467 9.76 0.96 32.25
C GLU A 467 9.32 2.44 32.20
N GLY A 468 8.03 2.72 32.01
CA GLY A 468 7.45 4.06 32.02
C GLY A 468 7.55 4.82 30.70
N GLU A 469 7.99 4.18 29.61
CA GLU A 469 8.08 4.79 28.29
C GLU A 469 6.68 4.93 27.67
N ALA A 470 6.37 6.10 27.09
CA ALA A 470 5.16 6.28 26.30
C ALA A 470 5.27 5.55 24.95
N LEU A 471 4.14 5.13 24.39
CA LEU A 471 4.08 4.60 23.03
C LEU A 471 4.79 5.54 22.05
N LEU A 472 5.60 5.00 21.13
CA LEU A 472 6.18 5.79 20.06
C LEU A 472 5.07 6.39 19.19
N HIS A 473 4.11 5.56 18.81
CA HIS A 473 2.86 5.95 18.17
C HIS A 473 1.67 5.46 18.99
N ASP A 474 0.77 6.37 19.37
CA ASP A 474 -0.38 6.10 20.24
C ASP A 474 -1.70 5.89 19.47
N ARG A 475 -1.60 5.64 18.15
CA ARG A 475 -2.73 5.46 17.23
C ARG A 475 -2.69 4.12 16.51
N ALA A 476 -3.88 3.54 16.30
CA ALA A 476 -4.10 2.43 15.38
C ALA A 476 -5.49 2.55 14.76
N TYR A 477 -5.66 2.07 13.53
CA TYR A 477 -6.95 2.17 12.84
C TYR A 477 -7.33 0.81 12.28
N TYR A 478 -8.36 0.20 12.85
CA TYR A 478 -8.79 -1.15 12.52
C TYR A 478 -10.07 -1.14 11.67
N THR A 479 -10.06 -1.74 10.49
CA THR A 479 -11.26 -1.90 9.66
C THR A 479 -11.97 -3.19 10.04
N LEU A 480 -13.19 -3.11 10.58
CA LEU A 480 -13.95 -4.27 11.07
C LEU A 480 -15.05 -4.66 10.09
N ASN A 481 -14.77 -5.53 9.13
CA ASN A 481 -15.76 -6.00 8.14
C ASN A 481 -16.62 -7.15 8.66
N GLU A 482 -16.07 -7.97 9.55
CA GLU A 482 -16.65 -9.17 10.14
C GLU A 482 -16.24 -9.27 11.61
N ILE A 483 -17.21 -9.64 12.45
CA ILE A 483 -16.96 -9.92 13.88
C ILE A 483 -16.70 -11.42 14.02
N PRO A 484 -15.56 -11.83 14.63
CA PRO A 484 -15.29 -13.24 14.88
C PRO A 484 -16.42 -13.92 15.65
N LYS A 485 -16.73 -15.17 15.26
CA LYS A 485 -17.69 -15.99 16.01
C LYS A 485 -17.11 -16.37 17.38
N ARG A 486 -17.99 -16.59 18.35
CA ARG A 486 -17.63 -17.15 19.66
C ARG A 486 -17.19 -18.60 19.56
#